data_AF-A0A817RBG8-F1
#
_entry.id   AF-A0A817RBG8-F1
#
_cell.length_a   1.000
_cell.length_b   1.000
_cell.length_c   1.000
_cell.angle_alpha   90.00
_cell.angle_beta   90.00
_cell.angle_gamma   90.00
#
_symmetry.space_group_name_H-M   'P 1'
#
loop_
_entity.id
_entity.type
_entity.pdbx_description
1 polymer ?
#
loop_
_entity_poly.entity_id
_entity_poly.type
_entity_poly.pdbx_seq_one_letter_code
_entity_poly.pdbx_strand_id
1 'polypeptide(L)'
;MTIDPFTVILNDPKNIEIDADNWYEMEKLDIKRPDIKQFVVTPEHPIFKYKWNAQNWLEQFERVKGVRDQQSDRKRHLLRITTMLNTIGVIHNKSYTVETGGNKKEIKFKFEQLKTIAYNHRSKLPLSKGMKSVLKSPYQFTTVEVGNNDRLLVYEKLAADKSRPVLLNMANATTSGGGYRQGAGA
;
A
#
# COMPACT_ATOMS: atom_id res chain seq x y z
N MET A 1 21.58 -41.85 -4.74
CA MET A 1 21.87 -40.43 -4.49
C MET A 1 20.64 -39.86 -3.81
N THR A 2 20.68 -39.78 -2.48
CA THR A 2 19.55 -39.41 -1.64
C THR A 2 19.52 -37.89 -1.61
N ILE A 3 18.44 -37.28 -2.13
CA ILE A 3 18.25 -35.83 -2.02
C ILE A 3 17.77 -35.60 -0.58
N ASP A 4 18.68 -35.13 0.27
CA ASP A 4 18.29 -34.69 1.60
C ASP A 4 17.34 -33.50 1.46
N PRO A 5 16.14 -33.55 2.05
CA PRO A 5 15.26 -32.41 2.07
C PRO A 5 15.94 -31.30 2.89
N PHE A 6 16.19 -30.16 2.25
CA PHE A 6 16.62 -28.94 2.92
C PHE A 6 15.56 -28.58 3.98
N THR A 7 15.80 -29.06 5.20
CA THR A 7 15.03 -28.68 6.36
C THR A 7 15.63 -27.34 6.79
N VAL A 8 15.11 -26.25 6.22
CA VAL A 8 15.37 -24.92 6.76
C VAL A 8 14.88 -24.98 8.21
N ILE A 9 15.82 -24.94 9.15
CA ILE A 9 15.53 -24.76 10.57
C ILE A 9 14.81 -23.41 10.65
N LEU A 10 13.48 -23.47 10.70
CA LEU A 10 12.63 -22.30 10.84
C LEU A 10 12.79 -21.79 12.26
N ASN A 11 13.83 -20.98 12.47
CA ASN A 11 13.78 -19.91 13.46
C ASN A 11 12.43 -19.22 13.30
N ASP A 12 11.76 -18.89 14.42
CA ASP A 12 10.41 -18.29 14.43
C ASP A 12 10.26 -17.32 13.25
N PRO A 13 9.41 -17.62 12.24
CA PRO A 13 9.37 -16.86 11.00
C PRO A 13 9.05 -15.38 11.24
N LYS A 14 8.46 -15.06 12.41
CA LYS A 14 8.29 -13.68 12.92
C LYS A 14 9.58 -12.90 13.09
N ASN A 15 10.74 -13.54 13.07
CA ASN A 15 12.05 -12.90 13.20
C ASN A 15 12.86 -12.87 11.90
N ILE A 16 12.33 -13.41 10.80
CA ILE A 16 12.99 -13.42 9.50
C ILE A 16 12.45 -12.27 8.66
N GLU A 17 13.35 -11.43 8.12
CA GLU A 17 12.99 -10.36 7.20
C GLU A 17 12.79 -10.88 5.78
N ILE A 18 11.83 -10.32 5.05
CA ILE A 18 11.60 -10.61 3.62
C ILE A 18 12.81 -10.11 2.82
N ASP A 19 13.43 -10.96 2.02
CA ASP A 19 14.58 -10.64 1.16
C ASP A 19 14.49 -11.33 -0.22
N ALA A 20 15.54 -11.20 -1.03
CA ALA A 20 15.63 -11.75 -2.39
C ALA A 20 15.67 -13.29 -2.44
N ASP A 21 16.08 -13.94 -1.36
CA ASP A 21 16.30 -15.38 -1.34
C ASP A 21 15.10 -16.12 -0.74
N ASN A 22 14.38 -15.47 0.17
CA ASN A 22 13.25 -16.07 0.88
C ASN A 22 11.88 -15.65 0.35
N TRP A 23 11.78 -14.59 -0.47
CA TRP A 23 10.48 -14.10 -0.91
C TRP A 23 10.47 -13.24 -2.18
N TYR A 24 11.22 -12.15 -2.24
CA TYR A 24 11.29 -11.32 -3.46
C TYR A 24 11.90 -12.18 -4.58
N GLU A 25 11.30 -12.16 -5.77
CA GLU A 25 11.73 -13.00 -6.92
C GLU A 25 11.42 -14.51 -6.87
N MET A 26 10.88 -15.06 -5.77
CA MET A 26 10.47 -16.47 -5.78
C MET A 26 9.20 -16.70 -6.60
N GLU A 27 9.29 -17.56 -7.62
CA GLU A 27 8.17 -18.17 -8.34
C GLU A 27 7.27 -19.07 -7.48
N LYS A 28 7.66 -19.34 -6.22
CA LYS A 28 7.16 -20.48 -5.42
C LYS A 28 5.69 -20.45 -5.02
N LEU A 29 5.02 -19.33 -5.23
CA LEU A 29 3.58 -19.31 -5.08
C LEU A 29 2.98 -19.49 -6.47
N ASP A 30 2.35 -20.64 -6.70
CA ASP A 30 1.43 -20.90 -7.81
C ASP A 30 0.18 -20.01 -7.70
N ILE A 31 0.36 -18.74 -7.33
CA ILE A 31 -0.60 -17.67 -7.41
C ILE A 31 -0.70 -17.33 -8.90
N LYS A 32 -1.40 -18.20 -9.64
CA LYS A 32 -1.69 -17.97 -11.06
C LYS A 32 -2.45 -16.66 -11.27
N ARG A 33 -3.14 -16.16 -10.22
CA ARG A 33 -3.80 -14.85 -10.13
C ARG A 33 -3.87 -14.39 -8.67
N PRO A 34 -3.07 -13.41 -8.22
CA PRO A 34 -3.25 -12.85 -6.91
C PRO A 34 -4.56 -12.07 -6.94
N ASP A 35 -5.56 -12.51 -6.19
CA ASP A 35 -6.67 -11.65 -5.78
C ASP A 35 -6.54 -11.43 -4.28
N ILE A 36 -6.43 -10.18 -3.86
CA ILE A 36 -6.43 -9.77 -2.44
C ILE A 36 -7.49 -10.51 -1.61
N LYS A 37 -8.66 -10.82 -2.19
CA LYS A 37 -9.77 -11.48 -1.48
C LYS A 37 -9.37 -12.82 -0.88
N GLN A 38 -8.52 -13.59 -1.55
CA GLN A 38 -8.09 -14.90 -1.04
C GLN A 38 -7.21 -14.76 0.22
N PHE A 39 -6.51 -13.64 0.37
CA PHE A 39 -5.65 -13.39 1.53
C PHE A 39 -6.37 -12.65 2.66
N VAL A 40 -7.44 -11.93 2.34
CA VAL A 40 -8.35 -11.36 3.35
C VAL A 40 -9.10 -12.48 4.09
N VAL A 41 -9.45 -13.57 3.41
CA VAL A 41 -10.15 -14.72 4.02
C VAL A 41 -9.20 -15.80 4.56
N THR A 42 -7.92 -15.77 4.17
CA THR A 42 -6.90 -16.71 4.63
C THR A 42 -5.71 -15.95 5.25
N PRO A 43 -5.87 -15.43 6.48
CA PRO A 43 -4.85 -14.64 7.19
C PRO A 43 -3.62 -15.46 7.61
N GLU A 44 -3.64 -16.78 7.40
CA GLU A 44 -2.55 -17.71 7.70
C GLU A 44 -1.45 -17.74 6.62
N HIS A 45 -1.53 -16.88 5.59
CA HIS A 45 -0.57 -16.90 4.49
C HIS A 45 0.87 -16.73 5.00
N PRO A 46 1.84 -17.57 4.55
CA PRO A 46 3.22 -17.54 5.06
C PRO A 46 3.87 -16.16 5.01
N ILE A 47 3.52 -15.32 4.03
CA ILE A 47 4.06 -13.96 3.93
C ILE A 47 3.86 -13.13 5.18
N PHE A 48 2.71 -13.29 5.86
CA PHE A 48 2.37 -12.50 7.04
C PHE A 48 3.21 -12.88 8.26
N LYS A 49 3.95 -13.99 8.17
CA LYS A 49 4.87 -14.44 9.21
C LYS A 49 6.21 -13.69 9.12
N TYR A 50 6.61 -13.19 7.95
CA TYR A 50 7.90 -12.51 7.78
C TYR A 50 7.82 -11.01 8.10
N LYS A 51 8.95 -10.42 8.51
CA LYS A 51 9.09 -8.98 8.72
C LYS A 51 9.32 -8.26 7.40
N TRP A 52 8.57 -7.19 7.16
CA TRP A 52 8.79 -6.32 6.01
C TRP A 52 10.19 -5.68 6.03
N ASN A 53 10.92 -5.80 4.91
CA ASN A 53 12.17 -5.07 4.70
C ASN A 53 12.00 -4.08 3.54
N ALA A 54 11.75 -2.81 3.89
CA ALA A 54 11.53 -1.73 2.93
C ALA A 54 12.77 -1.40 2.10
N GLN A 55 13.95 -1.52 2.70
CA GLN A 55 15.22 -1.18 2.07
C GLN A 55 15.56 -2.18 0.96
N ASN A 56 15.46 -3.47 1.25
CA ASN A 56 15.64 -4.52 0.25
C ASN A 56 14.61 -4.38 -0.88
N TRP A 57 13.33 -4.12 -0.54
CA TRP A 57 12.32 -3.87 -1.57
C TRP A 57 12.69 -2.70 -2.49
N LEU A 58 13.15 -1.57 -1.94
CA LEU A 58 13.57 -0.40 -2.71
C LEU A 58 14.74 -0.75 -3.65
N GLU A 59 15.75 -1.44 -3.13
CA GLU A 59 16.90 -1.88 -3.92
C GLU A 59 16.49 -2.79 -5.07
N GLN A 60 15.61 -3.76 -4.83
CA GLN A 60 15.07 -4.64 -5.87
C GLN A 60 14.23 -3.87 -6.89
N PHE A 61 13.42 -2.92 -6.43
CA PHE A 61 12.56 -2.13 -7.30
C PHE A 61 13.35 -1.21 -8.21
N GLU A 62 14.39 -0.53 -7.71
CA GLU A 62 15.24 0.35 -8.53
C GLU A 62 16.00 -0.42 -9.61
N ARG A 63 16.41 -1.68 -9.37
CA ARG A 63 17.06 -2.53 -10.39
C ARG A 63 16.19 -2.82 -11.59
N VAL A 64 14.87 -2.88 -11.40
CA VAL A 64 13.90 -3.22 -12.46
C VAL A 64 13.10 -2.01 -12.94
N LYS A 65 13.37 -0.83 -12.38
CA LYS A 65 12.68 0.42 -12.73
C LYS A 65 13.22 0.93 -14.06
N GLY A 66 12.31 1.27 -14.98
CA GLY A 66 12.66 1.82 -16.29
C GLY A 66 13.08 0.79 -17.34
N VAL A 67 13.48 -0.43 -16.94
CA VAL A 67 13.80 -1.53 -17.88
C VAL A 67 12.51 -2.18 -18.37
N ARG A 68 12.24 -2.11 -19.68
CA ARG A 68 11.02 -2.67 -20.30
C ARG A 68 11.35 -3.98 -21.01
N ASP A 69 11.36 -5.05 -20.26
CA ASP A 69 11.49 -6.42 -20.76
C ASP A 69 10.58 -7.35 -19.93
N GLN A 70 10.27 -8.52 -20.49
CA GLN A 70 9.32 -9.46 -19.87
C GLN A 70 9.75 -9.93 -18.46
N GLN A 71 11.05 -10.09 -18.23
CA GLN A 71 11.59 -10.54 -16.94
C GLN A 71 11.49 -9.42 -15.90
N SER A 72 11.88 -8.19 -16.26
CA SER A 72 11.77 -7.00 -15.43
C SER A 72 10.32 -6.66 -15.11
N ASP A 73 9.41 -6.80 -16.07
CA ASP A 73 7.97 -6.63 -15.89
C ASP A 73 7.41 -7.62 -14.87
N ARG A 74 7.82 -8.90 -14.99
CA ARG A 74 7.45 -9.95 -14.04
C ARG A 74 7.99 -9.66 -12.64
N LYS A 75 9.26 -9.24 -12.51
CA LYS A 75 9.86 -8.87 -11.23
C LYS A 75 9.12 -7.69 -10.59
N ARG A 76 8.80 -6.64 -11.35
CA ARG A 76 7.99 -5.51 -10.85
C ARG A 76 6.62 -5.96 -10.37
N HIS A 77 5.96 -6.86 -11.09
CA HIS A 77 4.68 -7.42 -10.68
C HIS A 77 4.78 -8.19 -9.36
N LEU A 78 5.79 -9.06 -9.19
CA LEU A 78 6.04 -9.78 -7.94
C LEU A 78 6.33 -8.82 -6.78
N LEU A 79 7.16 -7.80 -7.00
CA LEU A 79 7.44 -6.77 -5.99
C LEU A 79 6.17 -6.03 -5.54
N ARG A 80 5.26 -5.71 -6.47
CA ARG A 80 3.97 -5.08 -6.17
C ARG A 80 3.04 -6.01 -5.39
N ILE A 81 2.98 -7.29 -5.75
CA ILE A 81 2.20 -8.30 -5.00
C ILE A 81 2.71 -8.39 -3.57
N THR A 82 4.03 -8.40 -3.38
CA THR A 82 4.64 -8.49 -2.05
C THR A 82 4.30 -7.26 -1.20
N THR A 83 4.35 -6.04 -1.76
CA THR A 83 3.88 -4.82 -1.08
C THR A 83 2.38 -4.90 -0.73
N MET A 84 1.56 -5.39 -1.67
CA MET A 84 0.13 -5.57 -1.46
C MET A 84 -0.15 -6.50 -0.29
N LEU A 85 0.48 -7.68 -0.31
CA LEU A 85 0.34 -8.67 0.74
C LEU A 85 0.81 -8.09 2.08
N ASN A 86 1.99 -7.47 2.15
CA ASN A 86 2.44 -6.85 3.38
C ASN A 86 1.44 -5.81 3.93
N THR A 87 0.85 -4.98 3.06
CA THR A 87 -0.18 -4.00 3.44
C THR A 87 -1.41 -4.67 4.08
N ILE A 88 -1.86 -5.82 3.56
CA ILE A 88 -2.95 -6.58 4.17
C ILE A 88 -2.57 -7.08 5.56
N GLY A 89 -1.36 -7.63 5.70
CA GLY A 89 -0.86 -8.13 6.99
C GLY A 89 -0.81 -7.02 8.03
N VAL A 90 -0.35 -5.84 7.63
CA VAL A 90 -0.33 -4.63 8.45
C VAL A 90 -1.74 -4.19 8.89
N ILE A 91 -2.71 -4.20 7.98
CA ILE A 91 -4.11 -3.88 8.30
C ILE A 91 -4.69 -4.91 9.28
N HIS A 92 -4.43 -6.20 9.05
CA HIS A 92 -4.90 -7.29 9.90
C HIS A 92 -4.32 -7.19 11.32
N ASN A 93 -3.01 -6.98 11.42
CA ASN A 93 -2.29 -6.86 12.69
C ASN A 93 -2.56 -5.54 13.41
N LYS A 94 -3.13 -4.56 12.72
CA LYS A 94 -3.41 -3.20 13.19
C LYS A 94 -2.17 -2.43 13.66
N SER A 95 -0.99 -2.89 13.28
CA SER A 95 0.26 -2.19 13.50
C SER A 95 1.31 -2.56 12.45
N TYR A 96 2.34 -1.73 12.36
CA TYR A 96 3.56 -2.01 11.60
C TYR A 96 4.76 -1.46 12.34
N THR A 97 5.94 -1.99 12.05
CA THR A 97 7.20 -1.52 12.64
C THR A 97 7.96 -0.73 11.61
N VAL A 98 8.46 0.44 12.00
CA VAL A 98 9.40 1.26 11.23
C VAL A 98 10.75 1.19 11.92
N GLU A 99 11.80 0.94 11.15
CA GLU A 99 13.17 1.03 11.61
C GLU A 99 13.81 2.30 11.06
N THR A 100 14.41 3.11 11.92
CA THR A 100 15.10 4.35 11.53
C THR A 100 16.35 4.51 12.40
N GLY A 101 17.53 4.50 11.78
CA GLY A 101 18.81 4.65 12.48
C GLY A 101 19.06 3.58 13.55
N GLY A 102 18.67 2.33 13.30
CA GLY A 102 18.81 1.21 14.24
C GLY A 102 17.77 1.15 15.36
N ASN A 103 16.84 2.10 15.42
CA ASN A 103 15.73 2.09 16.36
C ASN A 103 14.46 1.55 15.70
N LYS A 104 13.86 0.52 16.31
CA LYS A 104 12.58 -0.05 15.89
C LYS A 104 11.44 0.61 16.65
N LYS A 105 10.51 1.22 15.91
CA LYS A 105 9.29 1.84 16.45
C LYS A 105 8.07 1.13 15.89
N GLU A 106 7.24 0.60 16.79
CA GLU A 106 5.93 0.10 16.41
C GLU A 106 4.95 1.29 16.27
N ILE A 107 4.19 1.30 15.17
CA ILE A 107 3.13 2.25 14.88
C ILE A 107 1.81 1.48 14.85
N LYS A 108 0.90 1.82 15.77
CA LYS A 108 -0.45 1.23 15.86
C LYS A 108 -1.46 2.10 15.11
N PHE A 109 -2.32 1.47 14.31
CA PHE A 109 -3.39 2.17 13.61
C PHE A 109 -4.58 2.42 14.54
N LYS A 110 -5.15 3.62 14.42
CA LYS A 110 -6.36 4.05 15.13
C LYS A 110 -7.57 3.96 14.19
N PHE A 111 -8.00 2.73 13.88
CA PHE A 111 -9.10 2.50 12.93
C PHE A 111 -10.43 3.12 13.37
N GLU A 112 -10.63 3.28 14.68
CA GLU A 112 -11.80 3.93 15.28
C GLU A 112 -11.98 5.39 14.86
N GLN A 113 -10.91 6.03 14.35
CA GLN A 113 -10.95 7.41 13.86
C GLN A 113 -11.33 7.49 12.38
N LEU A 114 -11.35 6.37 11.65
CA LEU A 114 -11.67 6.33 10.23
C LEU A 114 -13.19 6.32 10.03
N LYS A 115 -13.70 7.30 9.29
CA LYS A 115 -15.11 7.39 8.89
C LYS A 115 -15.21 7.36 7.37
N THR A 116 -15.95 6.38 6.84
CA THR A 116 -16.30 6.32 5.42
C THR A 116 -17.72 6.82 5.24
N ILE A 117 -17.91 7.85 4.41
CA ILE A 117 -19.23 8.37 4.05
C ILE A 117 -19.46 8.08 2.57
N ALA A 118 -20.54 7.38 2.25
CA ALA A 118 -20.92 7.08 0.88
C ALA A 118 -21.87 8.15 0.36
N TYR A 119 -21.51 8.77 -0.76
CA TYR A 119 -22.37 9.70 -1.50
C TYR A 119 -22.84 9.03 -2.79
N ASN A 120 -24.08 9.29 -3.19
CA ASN A 120 -24.64 8.84 -4.46
C ASN A 120 -25.17 10.04 -5.27
N HIS A 121 -25.70 9.81 -6.46
CA HIS A 121 -26.22 10.87 -7.35
C HIS A 121 -27.39 11.67 -6.75
N ARG A 122 -28.02 11.19 -5.67
CA ARG A 122 -29.09 11.89 -4.94
C ARG A 122 -28.58 12.63 -3.73
N SER A 123 -27.33 12.41 -3.32
CA SER A 123 -26.71 13.11 -2.22
C SER A 123 -26.62 14.59 -2.54
N LYS A 124 -27.19 15.41 -1.68
CA LYS A 124 -27.10 16.87 -1.76
C LYS A 124 -26.17 17.35 -0.65
N LEU A 125 -25.37 18.36 -0.93
CA LEU A 125 -24.71 19.10 0.14
C LEU A 125 -25.81 19.70 1.02
N PRO A 126 -25.83 19.43 2.34
CA PRO A 126 -26.79 20.07 3.20
C PRO A 126 -26.53 21.57 3.13
N LEU A 127 -27.49 22.33 2.62
CA LEU A 127 -27.54 23.77 2.82
C LEU A 127 -27.60 23.96 4.33
N SER A 128 -26.52 24.43 4.94
CA SER A 128 -26.52 24.74 6.36
C SER A 128 -27.68 25.70 6.64
N LYS A 129 -28.39 25.52 7.76
CA LYS A 129 -29.45 26.44 8.19
C LYS A 129 -28.82 27.84 8.33
N GLY A 130 -28.99 28.68 7.31
CA GLY A 130 -28.36 30.00 7.21
C GLY A 130 -27.70 30.34 5.87
N MET A 131 -27.45 29.37 4.98
CA MET A 131 -26.93 29.65 3.63
C MET A 131 -28.02 30.15 2.68
N LYS A 132 -28.39 31.44 2.82
CA LYS A 132 -29.11 32.16 1.77
C LYS A 132 -28.13 32.45 0.61
N SER A 133 -28.29 31.67 -0.46
CA SER A 133 -28.02 31.97 -1.87
C SER A 133 -26.67 32.49 -2.37
N VAL A 134 -25.63 32.68 -1.57
CA VAL A 134 -24.27 32.90 -2.12
C VAL A 134 -23.26 32.20 -1.21
N LEU A 135 -22.56 31.21 -1.74
CA LEU A 135 -21.30 30.74 -1.15
C LEU A 135 -20.37 31.96 -1.10
N LYS A 136 -20.33 32.69 0.03
CA LYS A 136 -19.30 33.70 0.27
C LYS A 136 -17.96 32.97 0.07
N SER A 137 -17.19 33.38 -0.93
CA SER A 137 -15.88 32.77 -1.17
C SER A 137 -15.07 32.89 0.11
N PRO A 138 -14.68 31.77 0.75
CA PRO A 138 -13.96 31.82 2.02
C PRO A 138 -12.55 32.41 1.86
N TYR A 139 -12.08 32.57 0.63
CA TYR A 139 -10.75 33.06 0.29
C TYR A 139 -10.84 34.11 -0.83
N GLN A 140 -9.89 35.06 -0.82
CA GLN A 140 -9.78 36.12 -1.82
C GLN A 140 -9.14 35.64 -3.13
N PHE A 141 -8.28 34.62 -3.06
CA PHE A 141 -7.59 34.03 -4.20
C PHE A 141 -7.39 32.53 -3.98
N THR A 142 -7.11 31.81 -5.06
CA THR A 142 -6.71 30.39 -5.04
C THR A 142 -5.40 30.25 -5.79
N THR A 143 -4.39 29.72 -5.12
CA THR A 143 -3.11 29.39 -5.76
C THR A 143 -3.21 28.01 -6.41
N VAL A 144 -2.80 27.91 -7.67
CA VAL A 144 -2.80 26.66 -8.43
C VAL A 144 -1.37 26.36 -8.86
N GLU A 145 -0.91 25.14 -8.59
CA GLU A 145 0.39 24.63 -9.01
C GLU A 145 0.18 23.36 -9.83
N VAL A 146 0.95 23.21 -10.91
CA VAL A 146 0.97 22.01 -11.75
C VAL A 146 2.39 21.48 -11.74
N GLY A 147 2.56 20.22 -11.30
CA GLY A 147 3.87 19.58 -11.22
C GLY A 147 3.77 18.08 -11.47
N ASN A 148 4.91 17.49 -11.87
CA ASN A 148 5.04 16.05 -12.07
C ASN A 148 5.59 15.38 -10.80
N ASN A 149 4.79 15.41 -9.73
CA ASN A 149 5.16 14.89 -8.42
C ASN A 149 4.28 13.70 -8.04
N ASP A 150 4.83 12.78 -7.23
CA ASP A 150 4.00 11.74 -6.61
C ASP A 150 3.00 12.40 -5.64
N ARG A 151 1.73 12.00 -5.78
CA ARG A 151 0.62 12.58 -5.04
C ARG A 151 0.72 12.39 -3.51
N LEU A 152 1.33 11.30 -3.05
CA LEU A 152 1.53 11.03 -1.63
C LEU A 152 2.66 11.88 -1.05
N LEU A 153 3.71 12.15 -1.83
CA LEU A 153 4.79 13.07 -1.41
C LEU A 153 4.25 14.51 -1.27
N VAL A 154 3.41 14.95 -2.21
CA VAL A 154 2.74 16.26 -2.12
C VAL A 154 1.81 16.29 -0.90
N TYR A 155 1.02 15.24 -0.69
CA TYR A 155 0.14 15.13 0.47
C TYR A 155 0.92 15.19 1.79
N GLU A 156 2.02 14.46 1.90
CA GLU A 156 2.89 14.45 3.09
C GLU A 156 3.42 15.85 3.41
N LYS A 157 3.95 16.55 2.41
CA LYS A 157 4.40 17.94 2.54
C LYS A 157 3.29 18.85 3.07
N LEU A 158 2.10 18.79 2.48
CA LEU A 158 0.95 19.61 2.89
C LEU A 158 0.46 19.25 4.31
N ALA A 159 0.46 17.97 4.67
CA ALA A 159 0.04 17.51 5.99
C ALA A 159 1.03 17.94 7.09
N ALA A 160 2.33 18.00 6.78
CA ALA A 160 3.36 18.50 7.69
C ALA A 160 3.13 19.98 8.06
N ASP A 161 2.61 20.78 7.12
CA ASP A 161 2.26 22.18 7.32
C ASP A 161 0.94 22.38 8.10
N LYS A 162 0.47 21.35 8.82
CA LYS A 162 -0.82 21.30 9.58
C LYS A 162 -2.06 21.56 8.73
N SER A 163 -1.94 21.51 7.40
CA SER A 163 -3.11 21.51 6.53
C SER A 163 -3.87 20.19 6.71
N ARG A 164 -5.17 20.20 6.38
CA ARG A 164 -5.98 18.97 6.25
C ARG A 164 -6.20 18.72 4.75
N PRO A 165 -5.16 18.32 3.99
CA PRO A 165 -5.28 18.17 2.56
C PRO A 165 -6.28 17.07 2.21
N VAL A 166 -6.97 17.23 1.09
CA VAL A 166 -7.84 16.22 0.51
C VAL A 166 -7.19 15.72 -0.76
N LEU A 167 -7.08 14.40 -0.89
CA LEU A 167 -6.51 13.75 -2.06
C LEU A 167 -7.61 13.14 -2.92
N LEU A 168 -7.64 13.49 -4.20
CA LEU A 168 -8.50 12.82 -5.17
C LEU A 168 -7.90 11.46 -5.53
N ASN A 169 -8.67 10.40 -5.30
CA ASN A 169 -8.32 9.07 -5.79
C ASN A 169 -8.88 8.87 -7.20
N MET A 170 -8.02 8.51 -8.15
CA MET A 170 -8.40 8.07 -9.50
C MET A 170 -8.99 6.65 -9.43
N ALA A 171 -10.18 6.55 -8.84
CA ALA A 171 -10.78 5.29 -8.48
C ALA A 171 -11.31 4.53 -9.70
N ASN A 172 -11.20 3.20 -9.65
CA ASN A 172 -11.91 2.33 -10.57
C ASN A 172 -13.39 2.24 -10.18
N ALA A 173 -14.30 2.39 -11.15
CA ALA A 173 -15.74 2.46 -10.91
C ALA A 173 -16.36 1.15 -10.41
N THR A 174 -15.74 0.00 -10.69
CA THR A 174 -16.30 -1.32 -10.41
C THR A 174 -15.56 -2.08 -9.31
N THR A 175 -14.30 -1.75 -9.06
CA THR A 175 -13.40 -2.54 -8.22
C THR A 175 -12.64 -1.66 -7.24
N SER A 176 -12.90 -1.80 -5.92
CA SER A 176 -12.16 -1.06 -4.89
C SER A 176 -10.67 -1.37 -4.95
N GLY A 177 -9.83 -0.33 -5.04
CA GLY A 177 -8.38 -0.45 -5.23
C GLY A 177 -7.96 -0.78 -6.67
N GLY A 178 -8.90 -0.90 -7.62
CA GLY A 178 -8.61 -1.22 -9.02
C GLY A 178 -7.78 -2.49 -9.17
N GLY A 179 -6.75 -2.43 -10.01
CA GLY A 179 -5.81 -3.53 -10.27
C GLY A 179 -4.77 -3.76 -9.17
N TYR A 180 -4.75 -2.95 -8.09
CA TYR A 180 -3.83 -3.15 -6.95
C TYR A 180 -3.91 -4.59 -6.42
N ARG A 181 -5.12 -5.15 -6.42
CA ARG A 181 -5.43 -6.53 -5.99
C ARG A 181 -4.64 -7.61 -6.73
N GLN A 182 -4.16 -7.26 -7.92
CA GLN A 182 -3.44 -8.13 -8.86
C GLN A 182 -2.02 -7.57 -9.11
N GLY A 183 -1.50 -6.68 -8.28
CA GLY A 183 -0.16 -6.09 -8.49
C GLY A 183 -0.04 -5.23 -9.75
N ALA A 184 -1.15 -4.64 -10.23
CA ALA A 184 -1.09 -3.68 -11.34
C ALA A 184 -0.39 -2.38 -10.89
N GLY A 185 0.33 -1.76 -11.81
CA GLY A 185 0.84 -0.39 -11.64
C GLY A 185 0.02 0.54 -12.52
N ALA A 186 -0.50 1.61 -11.94
CA ALA A 186 -1.29 2.65 -12.59
C ALA A 186 -0.71 4.02 -12.24
#